data_AF-W7BPY5-F1
#
_entry.id   AF-W7BPY5-F1
#
_cell.length_a   1.000
_cell.length_b   1.000
_cell.length_c   1.000
_cell.angle_alpha   90.00
_cell.angle_beta   90.00
_cell.angle_gamma   90.00
#
_symmetry.space_group_name_H-M   'P 1'
#
loop_
_entity.id
_entity.type
_entity.pdbx_description
1 polymer ?
#
loop_
_entity_poly.entity_id
_entity_poly.type
_entity_poly.pdbx_seq_one_letter_code
_entity_poly.pdbx_strand_id
1 'polypeptide(L)'
;MKDLGFKISTKAGMTVGIADILTLEEKHDILEEAHDKVEKITKTFRRGLITDDERYERVIAVWNEAKDVIQGKLILSLDRLNPIFMMQDSGARGNISNFTQLAGMRGLMADPSGRIVELPITSNFREGLTVLEYFISTHGARKGLTDTALKTADSGYLTRRLVDVAQDVIIREYDCGTDRGLEIEAIREGTEIIEPLEERLEGRYARKSIRHPETGEVIVAENDLITEAKSRLVIEAGIEKVTIRSAFTCNTRHGVCKKCYGKNLATGTEVEVGEAVGIIAAQSIGEPGTQLTMRTFHTGGVAGDDITQGLPRIQEIFEARNPKGQAIITEVEGEVVSIEEARDRQQEIVIQGKDEDRRSYSIPYTARLRVKIGDIVDRGEALTEGSIDPKALIRVRDVLSVQEYLLAEVQKVYRMQGVEIGDKHVEVMVRQMLRKIRVMDTGDTNILPGTLMDVHTFTESNRDALLAGKQPATGRPVLLGITKASLETDSFLSAASFQETTRVLTDAAIKGKTDELLGLKENVILGKLIPAGTGIHHYRKLKSSVLGKEQEVAELEETKHI
;
A
#
# COMPACT_ATOMS: atom_id res chain seq x y z
N MET A 1 -8.29 29.59 15.26
CA MET A 1 -9.33 28.67 14.73
C MET A 1 -10.00 27.88 15.85
N LYS A 2 -9.27 27.05 16.60
CA LYS A 2 -9.77 26.28 17.75
C LYS A 2 -10.68 27.07 18.71
N ASP A 3 -10.19 28.20 19.23
CA ASP A 3 -10.93 28.97 20.24
C ASP A 3 -12.19 29.64 19.68
N LEU A 4 -12.15 30.06 18.41
CA LEU A 4 -13.32 30.56 17.70
C LEU A 4 -14.36 29.45 17.51
N GLY A 5 -13.91 28.26 17.09
CA GLY A 5 -14.75 27.07 16.95
C GLY A 5 -15.48 26.75 18.25
N PHE A 6 -14.75 26.62 19.36
CA PHE A 6 -15.35 26.36 20.68
C PHE A 6 -16.33 27.45 21.12
N LYS A 7 -15.97 28.73 20.96
CA LYS A 7 -16.84 29.84 21.35
C LYS A 7 -18.15 29.84 20.56
N ILE A 8 -18.09 29.65 19.25
CA ILE A 8 -19.27 29.65 18.39
C ILE A 8 -20.09 28.38 18.58
N SER A 9 -19.47 27.20 18.72
CA SER A 9 -20.18 25.94 18.97
C SER A 9 -20.95 25.96 20.29
N THR A 10 -20.36 26.53 21.35
CA THR A 10 -21.05 26.72 22.63
C THR A 10 -22.24 27.67 22.48
N LYS A 11 -22.09 28.76 21.73
CA LYS A 11 -23.17 29.72 21.48
C LYS A 11 -24.28 29.14 20.59
N ALA A 12 -23.94 28.27 19.65
CA ALA A 12 -24.90 27.60 18.77
C ALA A 12 -25.85 26.68 19.54
N GLY A 13 -25.44 26.17 20.71
CA GLY A 13 -26.31 25.39 21.59
C GLY A 13 -26.85 24.12 20.92
N MET A 14 -26.07 23.50 20.03
CA MET A 14 -26.47 22.28 19.33
C MET A 14 -26.85 21.20 20.33
N THR A 15 -27.99 20.56 20.11
CA THR A 15 -28.53 19.47 20.91
C THR A 15 -28.97 18.33 20.00
N VAL A 16 -29.12 17.13 20.55
CA VAL A 16 -29.73 15.99 19.88
C VAL A 16 -30.86 15.50 20.77
N GLY A 17 -32.07 15.51 20.22
CA GLY A 17 -33.26 14.98 20.83
C GLY A 17 -34.00 14.01 19.94
N ILE A 18 -34.98 13.31 20.53
CA ILE A 18 -35.88 12.45 19.76
C ILE A 18 -36.70 13.27 18.76
N ALA A 19 -36.97 14.55 19.00
CA ALA A 19 -37.68 15.39 18.03
C ALA A 19 -36.89 15.63 16.72
N ASP A 20 -35.57 15.56 16.77
CA ASP A 20 -34.70 15.83 15.61
C ASP A 20 -34.60 14.63 14.65
N ILE A 21 -34.97 13.44 15.09
CA ILE A 21 -34.96 12.23 14.26
C ILE A 21 -36.33 12.13 13.55
N LEU A 22 -36.38 12.58 12.30
CA LEU A 22 -37.59 12.54 11.48
C LEU A 22 -37.95 11.11 11.06
N THR A 23 -39.24 10.77 11.08
CA THR A 23 -39.78 9.52 10.54
C THR A 23 -40.30 9.76 9.13
N LEU A 24 -39.90 8.91 8.19
CA LEU A 24 -40.40 8.95 6.82
C LEU A 24 -41.78 8.28 6.77
N GLU A 25 -42.85 9.04 6.50
CA GLU A 25 -44.22 8.50 6.43
C GLU A 25 -44.38 7.49 5.29
N GLU A 26 -43.79 7.77 4.12
CA GLU A 26 -43.80 6.91 2.93
C GLU A 26 -43.01 5.60 3.09
N LYS A 27 -42.33 5.40 4.23
CA LYS A 27 -41.54 4.18 4.49
C LYS A 27 -42.42 2.93 4.39
N HIS A 28 -43.64 2.98 4.93
CA HIS A 28 -44.53 1.82 4.94
C HIS A 28 -44.90 1.37 3.53
N ASP A 29 -45.20 2.30 2.63
CA ASP A 29 -45.55 2.00 1.24
C ASP A 29 -44.38 1.34 0.49
N ILE A 30 -43.15 1.83 0.72
CA ILE A 30 -41.93 1.27 0.11
C ILE A 30 -41.69 -0.16 0.60
N LEU A 31 -41.91 -0.42 1.90
CA LEU A 31 -41.74 -1.75 2.46
C LEU A 31 -42.81 -2.73 1.95
N GLU A 32 -44.05 -2.28 1.80
CA GLU A 32 -45.13 -3.10 1.24
C GLU A 32 -44.85 -3.46 -0.23
N GLU A 33 -44.38 -2.51 -1.04
CA GLU A 33 -43.97 -2.77 -2.42
C GLU A 33 -42.80 -3.78 -2.49
N ALA A 34 -41.83 -3.67 -1.59
CA ALA A 34 -40.71 -4.62 -1.51
C ALA A 34 -41.19 -6.03 -1.11
N HIS A 35 -42.10 -6.13 -0.14
CA HIS A 35 -42.71 -7.40 0.25
C HIS A 35 -43.47 -8.06 -0.90
N ASP A 36 -44.26 -7.30 -1.66
CA ASP A 36 -44.98 -7.78 -2.84
C ASP A 36 -44.03 -8.30 -3.94
N LYS A 37 -42.92 -7.60 -4.17
CA LYS A 37 -41.88 -8.05 -5.10
C LYS A 37 -41.26 -9.38 -4.65
N VAL A 38 -40.93 -9.51 -3.37
CA VAL A 38 -40.39 -10.75 -2.78
C VAL A 38 -41.40 -11.90 -2.88
N GLU A 39 -42.69 -11.65 -2.66
CA GLU A 39 -43.72 -12.67 -2.80
C GLU A 39 -43.85 -13.17 -4.25
N LYS A 40 -43.81 -12.26 -5.24
CA LYS A 40 -43.79 -12.61 -6.66
C LYS A 40 -42.57 -13.46 -7.03
N ILE A 41 -41.39 -13.12 -6.53
CA ILE A 41 -40.16 -13.91 -6.72
C ILE A 41 -40.33 -15.31 -6.10
N THR A 42 -40.84 -15.38 -4.87
CA THR A 42 -41.08 -16.64 -4.16
C THR A 42 -42.10 -17.52 -4.89
N LYS A 43 -43.15 -16.93 -5.46
CA LYS A 43 -44.15 -17.63 -6.28
C LYS A 43 -43.55 -18.19 -7.57
N THR A 44 -42.64 -17.44 -8.18
CA THR A 44 -41.91 -17.85 -9.39
C THR A 44 -40.99 -19.04 -9.09
N PHE A 45 -40.29 -19.00 -7.95
CA PHE A 45 -39.51 -20.13 -7.45
C PHE A 45 -40.38 -21.37 -7.18
N ARG A 46 -41.52 -21.21 -6.48
CA ARG A 46 -42.47 -22.31 -6.24
C ARG A 46 -43.04 -22.94 -7.51
N ARG A 47 -43.09 -22.17 -8.61
CA ARG A 47 -43.49 -22.64 -9.96
C ARG A 47 -42.37 -23.35 -10.71
N GLY A 48 -41.15 -23.40 -10.16
CA GLY A 48 -39.98 -24.04 -10.77
C GLY A 48 -39.35 -23.25 -11.91
N LEU A 49 -39.61 -21.93 -12.00
CA LEU A 49 -39.11 -21.08 -13.08
C LEU A 49 -37.72 -20.48 -12.82
N ILE A 50 -37.27 -20.48 -11.56
CA ILE A 50 -35.96 -19.98 -11.12
C ILE A 50 -35.35 -20.94 -10.11
N THR A 51 -34.03 -20.93 -9.98
CA THR A 51 -33.30 -21.71 -8.96
C THR A 51 -33.34 -21.02 -7.59
N ASP A 52 -32.88 -21.71 -6.53
CA ASP A 52 -32.82 -21.12 -5.19
C ASP A 52 -31.74 -20.03 -5.09
N ASP A 53 -30.61 -20.21 -5.79
CA ASP A 53 -29.53 -19.21 -5.84
C ASP A 53 -30.01 -17.92 -6.53
N GLU A 54 -30.70 -18.04 -7.67
CA GLU A 54 -31.31 -16.89 -8.36
C GLU A 54 -32.39 -16.21 -7.51
N ARG A 55 -33.17 -17.00 -6.76
CA ARG A 55 -34.17 -16.46 -5.82
C ARG A 55 -33.47 -15.66 -4.72
N TYR A 56 -32.42 -16.22 -4.11
CA TYR A 56 -31.64 -15.59 -3.05
C TYR A 56 -31.08 -14.23 -3.48
N GLU A 57 -30.38 -14.19 -4.62
CA GLU A 57 -29.80 -12.95 -5.15
C GLU A 57 -30.86 -11.89 -5.47
N ARG A 58 -31.98 -12.29 -6.09
CA ARG A 58 -33.09 -11.37 -6.39
C ARG A 58 -33.75 -10.81 -5.15
N VAL A 59 -33.94 -11.63 -4.11
CA VAL A 59 -34.52 -11.18 -2.83
C VAL A 59 -33.60 -10.15 -2.16
N ILE A 60 -32.29 -10.40 -2.15
CA ILE A 60 -31.31 -9.45 -1.60
C ILE A 60 -31.31 -8.14 -2.37
N ALA A 61 -31.32 -8.21 -3.70
CA ALA A 61 -31.35 -7.03 -4.56
C ALA A 61 -32.56 -6.14 -4.26
N VAL A 62 -33.76 -6.72 -4.12
CA VAL A 62 -34.99 -5.98 -3.78
C VAL A 62 -34.87 -5.26 -2.44
N TRP A 63 -34.29 -5.91 -1.42
CA TRP A 63 -34.13 -5.29 -0.10
C TRP A 63 -33.07 -4.18 -0.07
N ASN A 64 -31.98 -4.34 -0.83
CA ASN A 64 -30.99 -3.29 -0.98
C ASN A 64 -31.57 -2.07 -1.72
N GLU A 65 -32.30 -2.31 -2.81
CA GLU A 65 -33.00 -1.24 -3.56
C GLU A 65 -33.98 -0.48 -2.65
N ALA A 66 -34.80 -1.20 -1.87
CA ALA A 66 -35.73 -0.59 -0.92
C ALA A 66 -35.01 0.29 0.11
N LYS A 67 -33.88 -0.17 0.65
CA LYS A 67 -33.05 0.59 1.59
C LYS A 67 -32.48 1.85 0.96
N ASP A 68 -31.99 1.77 -0.28
CA ASP A 68 -31.40 2.90 -1.00
C ASP A 68 -32.44 3.96 -1.34
N VAL A 69 -33.66 3.54 -1.72
CA VAL A 69 -34.80 4.45 -1.93
C VAL A 69 -35.18 5.15 -0.63
N ILE A 70 -35.27 4.43 0.49
CA ILE A 70 -35.54 5.01 1.81
C ILE A 70 -34.44 6.02 2.16
N GLN A 71 -33.17 5.68 1.97
CA GLN A 71 -32.04 6.58 2.24
C GLN A 71 -32.13 7.86 1.41
N GLY A 72 -32.39 7.76 0.10
CA GLY A 72 -32.51 8.92 -0.79
C GLY A 72 -33.63 9.88 -0.35
N LYS A 73 -34.81 9.34 -0.03
CA LYS A 73 -35.94 10.15 0.46
C LYS A 73 -35.67 10.77 1.82
N LEU A 74 -35.01 10.02 2.71
CA LEU A 74 -34.70 10.48 4.06
C LEU A 74 -33.75 11.71 4.03
N ILE A 75 -32.74 11.72 3.16
CA ILE A 75 -31.83 12.86 2.98
C ILE A 75 -32.59 14.11 2.53
N LEU A 76 -33.52 13.97 1.58
CA LEU A 76 -34.32 15.09 1.05
C LEU A 76 -35.33 15.63 2.06
N SER A 77 -35.75 14.79 3.03
CA SER A 77 -36.75 15.14 4.04
C SER A 77 -36.20 15.99 5.20
N LEU A 78 -34.87 16.04 5.36
CA LEU A 78 -34.23 16.76 6.46
C LEU A 78 -34.16 18.27 6.19
N ASP A 79 -34.56 19.07 7.18
CA ASP A 79 -34.30 20.50 7.17
C ASP A 79 -32.80 20.79 7.38
N ARG A 80 -32.29 21.83 6.72
CA ARG A 80 -30.90 22.28 6.83
C ARG A 80 -30.52 22.70 8.24
N LEU A 81 -31.49 23.18 9.04
CA LEU A 81 -31.28 23.59 10.43
C LEU A 81 -31.41 22.43 11.43
N ASN A 82 -31.69 21.21 10.98
CA ASN A 82 -31.73 20.05 11.85
C ASN A 82 -30.31 19.77 12.42
N PRO A 83 -30.12 19.67 13.74
CA PRO A 83 -28.81 19.41 14.34
C PRO A 83 -28.12 18.14 13.84
N ILE A 84 -28.89 17.08 13.57
CA ILE A 84 -28.35 15.81 13.06
C ILE A 84 -27.82 15.99 11.63
N PHE A 85 -28.57 16.71 10.79
CA PHE A 85 -28.12 17.04 9.44
C PHE A 85 -26.87 17.93 9.47
N MET A 86 -26.86 18.98 10.30
CA MET A 86 -25.72 19.88 10.44
C MET A 86 -24.44 19.13 10.87
N MET A 87 -24.53 18.16 11.79
CA MET A 87 -23.38 17.36 12.23
C MET A 87 -22.81 16.45 11.12
N GLN A 88 -23.69 15.92 10.27
CA GLN A 88 -23.32 15.05 9.16
C GLN A 88 -22.76 15.84 7.97
N ASP A 89 -23.44 16.93 7.58
CA ASP A 89 -23.04 17.80 6.47
C ASP A 89 -21.72 18.53 6.77
N SER A 90 -21.53 18.97 8.03
CA SER A 90 -20.26 19.58 8.45
C SER A 90 -19.10 18.60 8.55
N GLY A 91 -19.34 17.29 8.38
CA GLY A 91 -18.34 16.23 8.56
C GLY A 91 -17.85 16.07 10.00
N ALA A 92 -18.54 16.65 10.99
CA ALA A 92 -18.11 16.59 12.38
C ALA A 92 -18.26 15.19 12.97
N ARG A 93 -19.42 14.56 12.76
CA ARG A 93 -19.68 13.17 13.16
C ARG A 93 -20.93 12.62 12.49
N GLY A 94 -20.83 11.38 12.02
CA GLY A 94 -21.94 10.67 11.39
C GLY A 94 -21.80 10.63 9.88
N ASN A 95 -22.29 9.55 9.28
CA ASN A 95 -22.39 9.39 7.84
C ASN A 95 -23.85 9.12 7.48
N ILE A 96 -24.17 9.22 6.19
CA ILE A 96 -25.52 8.97 5.67
C ILE A 96 -26.02 7.59 6.09
N SER A 97 -25.18 6.55 6.04
CA SER A 97 -25.58 5.20 6.43
C SER A 97 -26.00 5.07 7.90
N ASN A 98 -25.34 5.77 8.82
CA ASN A 98 -25.70 5.79 10.24
C ASN A 98 -27.06 6.46 10.44
N PHE A 99 -27.35 7.48 9.65
CA PHE A 99 -28.62 8.16 9.67
C PHE A 99 -29.76 7.28 9.12
N THR A 100 -29.51 6.57 8.02
CA THR A 100 -30.44 5.54 7.49
C THR A 100 -30.79 4.49 8.54
N GLN A 101 -29.82 4.04 9.34
CA GLN A 101 -30.08 3.08 10.44
C GLN A 101 -30.86 3.69 11.61
N LEU A 102 -30.73 5.00 11.85
CA LEU A 102 -31.40 5.69 12.95
C LEU A 102 -32.89 5.91 12.66
N ALA A 103 -33.22 6.32 11.43
CA ALA A 103 -34.55 6.84 11.08
C ALA A 103 -35.21 6.19 9.85
N GLY A 104 -34.45 5.47 9.03
CA GLY A 104 -34.95 4.75 7.86
C GLY A 104 -35.24 3.29 8.19
N MET A 105 -34.31 2.40 7.85
CA MET A 105 -34.33 0.98 8.22
C MET A 105 -32.90 0.51 8.50
N ARG A 106 -32.74 -0.53 9.32
CA ARG A 106 -31.43 -1.10 9.59
C ARG A 106 -30.90 -1.94 8.40
N GLY A 107 -31.79 -2.61 7.67
CA GLY A 107 -31.47 -3.31 6.43
C GLY A 107 -31.03 -4.77 6.61
N LEU A 108 -30.34 -5.30 5.61
CA LEU A 108 -29.80 -6.67 5.62
C LEU A 108 -28.61 -6.81 6.55
N MET A 109 -28.47 -7.99 7.14
CA MET A 109 -27.40 -8.34 8.07
C MET A 109 -26.60 -9.54 7.56
N ALA A 110 -25.28 -9.51 7.77
CA ALA A 110 -24.39 -10.63 7.50
C ALA A 110 -24.29 -11.57 8.71
N ASP A 111 -24.28 -12.87 8.42
CA ASP A 111 -24.02 -13.90 9.40
C ASP A 111 -22.51 -14.01 9.74
N PRO A 112 -22.12 -14.88 10.69
CA PRO A 112 -20.71 -15.09 11.01
C PRO A 112 -19.89 -15.67 9.85
N SER A 113 -20.51 -16.35 8.88
CA SER A 113 -19.83 -16.86 7.69
C SER A 113 -19.57 -15.78 6.63
N GLY A 114 -20.27 -14.64 6.72
CA GLY A 114 -20.25 -13.56 5.72
C GLY A 114 -21.42 -13.63 4.73
N ARG A 115 -22.29 -14.64 4.82
CA ARG A 115 -23.49 -14.74 4.01
C ARG A 115 -24.55 -13.77 4.52
N ILE A 116 -25.25 -13.12 3.60
CA ILE A 116 -26.31 -12.18 3.93
C ILE A 116 -27.57 -12.96 4.34
N VAL A 117 -28.14 -12.61 5.49
CA VAL A 117 -29.40 -13.16 5.99
C VAL A 117 -30.55 -12.58 5.17
N GLU A 118 -31.37 -13.44 4.57
CA GLU A 118 -32.48 -13.03 3.68
C GLU A 118 -33.57 -12.21 4.37
N LEU A 119 -33.73 -12.40 5.69
CA LEU A 119 -34.71 -11.66 6.48
C LEU A 119 -34.12 -10.29 6.89
N PRO A 120 -34.60 -9.17 6.31
CA PRO A 120 -34.10 -7.85 6.65
C PRO A 120 -34.62 -7.39 8.01
N ILE A 121 -33.94 -6.40 8.58
CA ILE A 121 -34.45 -5.61 9.70
C ILE A 121 -35.11 -4.35 9.14
N THR A 122 -36.44 -4.36 9.07
CA THR A 122 -37.25 -3.25 8.54
C THR A 122 -37.38 -2.11 9.54
N SER A 123 -37.27 -2.42 10.83
CA SER A 123 -37.32 -1.45 11.91
C SER A 123 -36.03 -0.60 11.96
N ASN A 124 -36.12 0.59 12.56
CA ASN A 124 -34.97 1.45 12.84
C ASN A 124 -34.78 1.66 14.35
N PHE A 125 -33.69 2.32 14.75
CA PHE A 125 -33.41 2.54 16.17
C PHE A 125 -34.39 3.47 16.88
N ARG A 126 -35.05 4.37 16.15
CA ARG A 126 -36.10 5.24 16.70
C ARG A 126 -37.36 4.46 17.04
N GLU A 127 -37.81 3.60 16.12
CA GLU A 127 -39.00 2.75 16.26
C GLU A 127 -38.79 1.63 17.29
N GLY A 128 -37.53 1.18 17.42
CA GLY A 128 -37.16 0.04 18.26
C GLY A 128 -37.09 -1.25 17.44
N LEU A 129 -36.33 -2.22 17.95
CA LEU A 129 -36.15 -3.52 17.30
C LEU A 129 -36.94 -4.60 18.05
N THR A 130 -37.55 -5.52 17.32
CA THR A 130 -38.11 -6.74 17.91
C THR A 130 -37.00 -7.65 18.45
N VAL A 131 -37.36 -8.61 19.31
CA VAL A 131 -36.40 -9.57 19.87
C VAL A 131 -35.64 -10.33 18.78
N LEU A 132 -36.35 -10.73 17.71
CA LEU A 132 -35.77 -11.46 16.59
C LEU A 132 -34.79 -10.58 15.78
N GLU A 133 -35.21 -9.36 15.42
CA GLU A 133 -34.35 -8.41 14.69
C GLU A 133 -33.10 -8.05 15.50
N TYR A 134 -33.25 -7.82 16.81
CA TYR A 134 -32.13 -7.55 17.69
C TYR A 134 -31.18 -8.75 17.73
N PHE A 135 -31.69 -9.98 17.88
CA PHE A 135 -30.89 -11.20 17.88
C PHE A 135 -30.12 -11.38 16.57
N ILE A 136 -30.76 -11.19 15.41
CA ILE A 136 -30.10 -11.24 14.10
C ILE A 136 -28.96 -10.20 14.03
N SER A 137 -29.22 -8.96 14.45
CA SER A 137 -28.21 -7.90 14.47
C SER A 137 -27.01 -8.21 15.38
N THR A 138 -27.15 -9.09 16.39
CA THR A 138 -26.03 -9.44 17.28
C THR A 138 -24.95 -10.25 16.58
N HIS A 139 -25.26 -11.02 15.54
CA HIS A 139 -24.30 -11.88 14.85
C HIS A 139 -23.19 -11.06 14.17
N GLY A 140 -23.60 -10.11 13.32
CA GLY A 140 -22.67 -9.20 12.64
C GLY A 140 -21.89 -8.33 13.64
N ALA A 141 -22.55 -7.83 14.68
CA ALA A 141 -21.90 -7.01 15.72
C ALA A 141 -20.83 -7.80 16.51
N ARG A 142 -21.13 -9.03 16.94
CA ARG A 142 -20.16 -9.89 17.64
C ARG A 142 -18.97 -10.24 16.76
N LYS A 143 -19.21 -10.64 15.51
CA LYS A 143 -18.14 -10.90 14.54
C LYS A 143 -17.24 -9.67 14.36
N GLY A 144 -17.82 -8.48 14.17
CA GLY A 144 -17.05 -7.25 14.04
C GLY A 144 -16.18 -6.95 15.26
N LEU A 145 -16.71 -7.10 16.48
CA LEU A 145 -15.96 -6.89 17.72
C LEU A 145 -14.84 -7.93 17.90
N THR A 146 -15.12 -9.20 17.64
CA THR A 146 -14.11 -10.28 17.75
C THR A 146 -12.99 -10.10 16.73
N ASP A 147 -13.33 -9.78 15.47
CA ASP A 147 -12.34 -9.53 14.42
C ASP A 147 -11.48 -8.32 14.74
N THR A 148 -12.07 -7.24 15.26
CA THR A 148 -11.33 -6.05 15.70
C THR A 148 -10.31 -6.41 16.79
N ALA A 149 -10.72 -7.21 17.78
CA ALA A 149 -9.85 -7.63 18.88
C ALA A 149 -8.70 -8.54 18.41
N LEU A 150 -8.96 -9.46 17.46
CA LEU A 150 -7.95 -10.41 16.97
C LEU A 150 -6.99 -9.77 15.95
N LYS A 151 -7.53 -9.08 14.93
CA LYS A 151 -6.74 -8.58 13.79
C LYS A 151 -5.86 -7.39 14.13
N THR A 152 -6.14 -6.69 15.24
CA THR A 152 -5.24 -5.63 15.75
C THR A 152 -3.84 -6.17 16.02
N ALA A 153 -3.73 -7.41 16.52
CA ALA A 153 -2.43 -8.05 16.76
C ALA A 153 -1.69 -8.34 15.44
N ASP A 154 -2.39 -8.77 14.40
CA ASP A 154 -1.80 -9.06 13.09
C ASP A 154 -1.23 -7.81 12.42
N SER A 155 -1.92 -6.68 12.56
CA SER A 155 -1.44 -5.39 12.07
C SER A 155 -0.20 -4.93 12.85
N GLY A 156 -0.24 -4.95 14.18
CA GLY A 156 0.92 -4.61 15.01
C GLY A 156 2.12 -5.50 14.70
N TYR A 157 1.89 -6.78 14.43
CA TYR A 157 2.93 -7.72 14.02
C TYR A 157 3.47 -7.44 12.60
N LEU A 158 2.65 -6.98 11.67
CA LEU A 158 3.14 -6.47 10.36
C LEU A 158 4.03 -5.25 10.57
N THR A 159 3.60 -4.25 11.34
CA THR A 159 4.40 -3.05 11.64
C THR A 159 5.75 -3.41 12.24
N ARG A 160 5.79 -4.37 13.17
CA ARG A 160 7.03 -4.88 13.74
C ARG A 160 7.97 -5.41 12.65
N ARG A 161 7.46 -6.28 11.76
CA ARG A 161 8.25 -6.85 10.64
C ARG A 161 8.75 -5.79 9.66
N LEU A 162 7.93 -4.78 9.37
CA LEU A 162 8.33 -3.64 8.51
C LEU A 162 9.47 -2.84 9.15
N VAL A 163 9.40 -2.59 10.45
CA VAL A 163 10.48 -1.91 11.19
C VAL A 163 11.77 -2.76 11.15
N ASP A 164 11.67 -4.07 11.37
CA ASP A 164 12.81 -4.97 11.39
C ASP A 164 13.57 -5.01 10.05
N VAL A 165 12.86 -4.93 8.92
CA VAL A 165 13.51 -4.92 7.59
C VAL A 165 14.06 -3.54 7.22
N ALA A 166 13.46 -2.46 7.73
CA ALA A 166 13.74 -1.09 7.27
C ALA A 166 14.60 -0.24 8.20
N GLN A 167 14.84 -0.68 9.44
CA GLN A 167 15.56 0.08 10.46
C GLN A 167 16.94 0.61 10.02
N ASP A 168 17.62 -0.08 9.11
CA ASP A 168 18.97 0.30 8.67
C ASP A 168 18.96 1.34 7.54
N VAL A 169 17.76 1.73 7.07
CA VAL A 169 17.60 2.73 6.01
C VAL A 169 17.56 4.14 6.59
N ILE A 170 18.72 4.80 6.51
CA ILE A 170 18.97 6.16 6.99
C ILE A 170 19.47 7.02 5.83
N ILE A 171 19.19 8.33 5.85
CA ILE A 171 19.83 9.26 4.92
C ILE A 171 21.30 9.43 5.30
N ARG A 172 22.23 8.93 4.48
CA ARG A 172 23.69 9.00 4.78
C ARG A 172 24.48 9.99 3.94
N GLU A 173 24.01 10.24 2.73
CA GLU A 173 24.75 10.99 1.70
C GLU A 173 23.84 12.05 1.07
N TYR A 174 24.43 13.10 0.52
CA TYR A 174 23.68 14.15 -0.18
C TYR A 174 23.22 13.66 -1.57
N ASP A 175 24.14 13.08 -2.35
CA ASP A 175 23.88 12.58 -3.69
C ASP A 175 24.70 11.30 -3.94
N CYS A 176 24.03 10.21 -4.33
CA CYS A 176 24.68 8.93 -4.64
C CYS A 176 25.30 8.87 -6.05
N GLY A 177 25.13 9.92 -6.87
CA GLY A 177 25.71 10.03 -8.21
C GLY A 177 25.11 9.06 -9.24
N THR A 178 24.03 8.36 -8.91
CA THR A 178 23.32 7.46 -9.85
C THR A 178 22.77 8.25 -11.03
N ASP A 179 23.02 7.80 -12.25
CA ASP A 179 22.44 8.33 -13.51
C ASP A 179 21.04 7.74 -13.80
N ARG A 180 20.69 6.67 -13.10
CA ARG A 180 19.40 5.98 -13.22
C ARG A 180 18.25 6.82 -12.65
N GLY A 181 17.11 6.78 -13.33
CA GLY A 181 15.85 7.37 -12.89
C GLY A 181 14.69 6.39 -13.02
N LEU A 182 13.58 6.72 -12.37
CA LEU A 182 12.30 6.02 -12.52
C LEU A 182 11.40 6.91 -13.39
N GLU A 183 10.89 6.37 -14.49
CA GLU A 183 9.83 7.02 -15.25
C GLU A 183 8.50 6.77 -14.53
N ILE A 184 7.76 7.84 -14.22
CA ILE A 184 6.49 7.75 -13.53
C ILE A 184 5.37 8.37 -14.37
N GLU A 185 4.18 7.78 -14.23
CA GLU A 185 2.91 8.22 -14.81
C GLU A 185 1.80 8.19 -13.76
N ALA A 186 0.61 8.70 -14.08
CA ALA A 186 -0.54 8.57 -13.18
C ALA A 186 -0.93 7.10 -13.01
N ILE A 187 -1.20 6.66 -11.79
CA ILE A 187 -1.67 5.28 -11.54
C ILE A 187 -3.16 5.23 -11.88
N ARG A 188 -3.52 4.41 -12.88
CA ARG A 188 -4.89 4.26 -13.36
C ARG A 188 -5.34 2.81 -13.26
N GLU A 189 -6.62 2.62 -12.94
CA GLU A 189 -7.30 1.34 -13.06
C GLU A 189 -8.45 1.46 -14.05
N GLY A 190 -8.23 0.96 -15.26
CA GLY A 190 -9.15 1.17 -16.37
C GLY A 190 -9.31 2.67 -16.67
N THR A 191 -10.47 3.22 -16.35
CA THR A 191 -10.79 4.65 -16.54
C THR A 191 -10.60 5.49 -15.29
N GLU A 192 -10.47 4.87 -14.11
CA GLU A 192 -10.37 5.58 -12.83
C GLU A 192 -8.91 5.94 -12.54
N ILE A 193 -8.67 7.21 -12.19
CA ILE A 193 -7.36 7.68 -11.75
C ILE A 193 -7.26 7.44 -10.25
N ILE A 194 -6.43 6.47 -9.84
CA ILE A 194 -6.18 6.14 -8.44
C ILE A 194 -5.28 7.21 -7.82
N GLU A 195 -4.20 7.57 -8.53
CA GLU A 195 -3.25 8.58 -8.07
C GLU A 195 -2.83 9.49 -9.23
N PRO A 196 -3.06 10.82 -9.11
CA PRO A 196 -2.69 11.77 -10.14
C PRO A 196 -1.18 11.98 -10.18
N LEU A 197 -0.66 12.34 -11.37
CA LEU A 197 0.77 12.58 -11.56
C LEU A 197 1.29 13.75 -10.69
N GLU A 198 0.45 14.73 -10.35
CA GLU A 198 0.82 15.90 -9.51
C GLU A 198 1.37 15.47 -8.17
N GLU A 199 0.64 14.59 -7.51
CA GLU A 199 0.92 14.12 -6.16
C GLU A 199 2.19 13.26 -6.14
N ARG A 200 2.38 12.43 -7.17
CA ARG A 200 3.58 11.59 -7.32
C ARG A 200 4.86 12.39 -7.54
N LEU A 201 4.74 13.54 -8.22
CA LEU A 201 5.87 14.44 -8.50
C LEU A 201 6.26 15.30 -7.31
N GLU A 202 5.29 15.67 -6.45
CA GLU A 202 5.53 16.62 -5.39
C GLU A 202 6.63 16.16 -4.43
N GLY A 203 7.64 17.01 -4.22
CA GLY A 203 8.73 16.74 -3.30
C GLY A 203 9.71 15.68 -3.78
N ARG A 204 9.75 15.38 -5.08
CA ARG A 204 10.77 14.54 -5.74
C ARG A 204 11.76 15.39 -6.52
N TYR A 205 12.91 14.79 -6.84
CA TYR A 205 13.92 15.42 -7.69
C TYR A 205 13.79 14.92 -9.13
N ALA A 206 13.85 15.84 -10.10
CA ALA A 206 13.86 15.48 -11.51
C ALA A 206 15.22 14.84 -11.89
N ARG A 207 15.19 13.71 -12.60
CA ARG A 207 16.43 13.10 -13.15
C ARG A 207 16.76 13.61 -14.53
N LYS A 208 15.74 13.88 -15.35
CA LYS A 208 15.87 14.54 -16.66
C LYS A 208 15.21 15.91 -16.58
N SER A 209 15.77 16.89 -17.30
CA SER A 209 15.16 18.22 -17.37
C SER A 209 13.80 18.13 -18.05
N ILE A 210 12.76 18.68 -17.41
CA ILE A 210 11.39 18.70 -17.93
C ILE A 210 11.21 19.99 -18.72
N ARG A 211 10.79 19.87 -19.97
CA ARG A 211 10.60 21.00 -20.89
C ARG A 211 9.16 21.06 -21.37
N HIS A 212 8.65 22.27 -21.58
CA HIS A 212 7.34 22.45 -22.18
C HIS A 212 7.35 21.93 -23.64
N PRO A 213 6.36 21.13 -24.07
CA PRO A 213 6.35 20.55 -25.42
C PRO A 213 6.36 21.59 -26.55
N GLU A 214 5.60 22.67 -26.40
CA GLU A 214 5.47 23.71 -27.43
C GLU A 214 6.55 24.81 -27.37
N THR A 215 6.84 25.37 -26.20
CA THR A 215 7.77 26.50 -26.06
C THR A 215 9.23 26.07 -25.94
N GLY A 216 9.49 24.82 -25.56
CA GLY A 216 10.83 24.31 -25.28
C GLY A 216 11.49 24.87 -24.03
N GLU A 217 10.80 25.71 -23.26
CA GLU A 217 11.30 26.28 -22.00
C GLU A 217 11.46 25.19 -20.94
N VAL A 218 12.52 25.29 -20.14
CA VAL A 218 12.80 24.34 -19.05
C VAL A 218 11.94 24.69 -17.85
N ILE A 219 10.98 23.82 -17.52
CA ILE A 219 10.11 23.95 -16.35
C ILE A 219 10.85 23.52 -15.09
N VAL A 220 11.55 22.38 -15.16
CA VAL A 220 12.35 21.83 -14.06
C VAL A 220 13.70 21.37 -14.60
N ALA A 221 14.79 21.85 -14.00
CA ALA A 221 16.13 21.43 -14.37
C ALA A 221 16.47 20.05 -13.81
N GLU A 222 17.50 19.40 -14.38
CA GLU A 222 18.03 18.15 -13.83
C GLU A 222 18.54 18.35 -12.40
N ASN A 223 18.20 17.41 -11.50
CA ASN A 223 18.50 17.43 -10.07
C ASN A 223 17.89 18.62 -9.31
N ASP A 224 16.85 19.24 -9.85
CA ASP A 224 16.07 20.26 -9.16
C ASP A 224 14.87 19.62 -8.43
N LEU A 225 14.48 20.21 -7.30
CA LEU A 225 13.35 19.75 -6.49
C LEU A 225 12.04 20.24 -7.14
N ILE A 226 11.11 19.30 -7.33
CA ILE A 226 9.78 19.57 -7.84
C ILE A 226 8.90 20.00 -6.67
N THR A 227 8.55 21.29 -6.65
CA THR A 227 7.60 21.88 -5.69
C THR A 227 6.18 21.80 -6.26
N GLU A 228 5.17 21.99 -5.41
CA GLU A 228 3.74 22.02 -5.80
C GLU A 228 3.47 23.02 -6.95
N ALA A 229 4.12 24.18 -6.95
CA ALA A 229 3.99 25.13 -8.04
C ALA A 229 4.57 24.60 -9.37
N LYS A 230 5.71 23.90 -9.31
CA LYS A 230 6.35 23.30 -10.49
C LYS A 230 5.57 22.09 -11.01
N SER A 231 5.00 21.26 -10.13
CA SER A 231 4.20 20.10 -10.54
C SER A 231 2.94 20.52 -11.30
N ARG A 232 2.28 21.62 -10.89
CA ARG A 232 1.14 22.19 -11.64
C ARG A 232 1.54 22.64 -13.05
N LEU A 233 2.65 23.36 -13.19
CA LEU A 233 3.16 23.79 -14.50
C LEU A 233 3.46 22.60 -15.43
N VAL A 234 3.96 21.49 -14.89
CA VAL A 234 4.23 20.26 -15.66
C VAL A 234 2.92 19.66 -16.20
N ILE A 235 1.84 19.70 -15.42
CA ILE A 235 0.54 19.15 -15.81
C ILE A 235 -0.19 20.08 -16.77
N GLU A 236 -0.15 21.39 -16.54
CA GLU A 236 -0.70 22.39 -17.45
C GLU A 236 -0.02 22.32 -18.83
N ALA A 237 1.27 21.94 -18.87
CA ALA A 237 2.00 21.69 -20.12
C ALA A 237 1.61 20.37 -20.84
N GLY A 238 0.70 19.56 -20.27
CA GLY A 238 0.20 18.32 -20.87
C GLY A 238 1.20 17.16 -20.84
N ILE A 239 2.15 17.15 -19.89
CA ILE A 239 3.18 16.11 -19.80
C ILE A 239 2.66 14.92 -18.99
N GLU A 240 2.60 13.74 -19.60
CA GLU A 240 2.08 12.52 -18.96
C GLU A 240 3.16 11.66 -18.29
N LYS A 241 4.42 11.77 -18.75
CA LYS A 241 5.53 10.95 -18.28
C LYS A 241 6.72 11.79 -17.85
N VAL A 242 7.25 11.51 -16.66
CA VAL A 242 8.38 12.25 -16.09
C VAL A 242 9.39 11.29 -15.47
N THR A 243 10.68 11.51 -15.75
CA THR A 243 11.76 10.74 -15.13
C THR A 243 12.24 11.41 -13.82
N ILE A 244 11.99 10.77 -12.68
CA ILE A 244 12.38 11.24 -11.36
C ILE A 244 13.52 10.41 -10.76
N ARG A 245 14.15 10.94 -9.71
CA ARG A 245 14.98 10.15 -8.80
C ARG A 245 14.10 9.45 -7.78
N SER A 246 14.40 8.18 -7.51
CA SER A 246 13.64 7.33 -6.58
C SER A 246 14.59 6.60 -5.63
N ALA A 247 14.05 6.11 -4.51
CA ALA A 247 14.78 5.22 -3.64
C ALA A 247 15.18 3.91 -4.35
N PHE A 248 14.39 3.44 -5.33
CA PHE A 248 14.69 2.22 -6.10
C PHE A 248 16.03 2.25 -6.81
N THR A 249 16.39 3.39 -7.39
CA THR A 249 17.61 3.54 -8.20
C THR A 249 18.83 4.07 -7.42
N CYS A 250 18.70 4.19 -6.09
CA CYS A 250 19.75 4.75 -5.24
C CYS A 250 20.94 3.78 -5.06
N ASN A 251 22.16 4.29 -5.25
CA ASN A 251 23.41 3.52 -5.16
C ASN A 251 24.08 3.56 -3.77
N THR A 252 23.53 4.32 -2.81
CA THR A 252 24.06 4.36 -1.43
C THR A 252 24.02 2.97 -0.78
N ARG A 253 25.18 2.50 -0.30
CA ARG A 253 25.39 1.13 0.25
C ARG A 253 24.46 0.80 1.42
N HIS A 254 24.45 1.66 2.44
CA HIS A 254 23.64 1.49 3.64
C HIS A 254 22.72 2.69 3.79
N GLY A 255 21.49 2.57 3.29
CA GLY A 255 20.50 3.66 3.34
C GLY A 255 20.28 4.34 2.00
N VAL A 256 19.81 5.58 2.03
CA VAL A 256 19.40 6.35 0.83
C VAL A 256 20.11 7.71 0.84
N CYS A 257 20.29 8.33 -0.32
CA CYS A 257 20.78 9.72 -0.39
C CYS A 257 19.65 10.74 -0.36
N LYS A 258 19.96 11.97 0.07
CA LYS A 258 19.00 13.08 0.18
C LYS A 258 18.21 13.32 -1.12
N LYS A 259 18.90 13.37 -2.27
CA LYS A 259 18.24 13.61 -3.58
C LYS A 259 17.36 12.46 -4.08
N CYS A 260 17.69 11.21 -3.76
CA CYS A 260 16.85 10.06 -4.17
C CYS A 260 15.57 9.96 -3.32
N TYR A 261 15.58 10.47 -2.09
CA TYR A 261 14.40 10.48 -1.23
C TYR A 261 13.53 11.74 -1.40
N GLY A 262 14.17 12.91 -1.47
CA GLY A 262 13.51 14.19 -1.72
C GLY A 262 13.05 14.92 -0.45
N LYS A 263 11.78 15.35 -0.45
CA LYS A 263 11.14 16.11 0.63
C LYS A 263 10.73 15.21 1.80
N ASN A 264 10.96 15.67 3.02
CA ASN A 264 10.37 15.12 4.23
C ASN A 264 8.89 15.51 4.30
N LEU A 265 8.00 14.53 4.31
CA LEU A 265 6.55 14.78 4.32
C LEU A 265 6.04 15.33 5.66
N ALA A 266 6.79 15.14 6.75
CA ALA A 266 6.40 15.62 8.07
C ALA A 266 6.73 17.11 8.28
N THR A 267 7.87 17.58 7.76
CA THR A 267 8.32 18.98 7.92
C THR A 267 8.00 19.85 6.71
N GLY A 268 7.75 19.25 5.55
CA GLY A 268 7.56 19.97 4.29
C GLY A 268 8.86 20.52 3.68
N THR A 269 10.02 20.20 4.23
CA THR A 269 11.34 20.62 3.74
C THR A 269 12.09 19.44 3.13
N GLU A 270 13.27 19.68 2.55
CA GLU A 270 14.14 18.59 2.14
C GLU A 270 14.55 17.73 3.34
N VAL A 271 14.78 16.42 3.12
CA VAL A 271 15.30 15.55 4.19
C VAL A 271 16.74 15.90 4.56
N GLU A 272 17.09 15.73 5.82
CA GLU A 272 18.45 15.95 6.29
C GLU A 272 19.24 14.65 6.49
N VAL A 273 20.58 14.76 6.45
CA VAL A 273 21.46 13.62 6.72
C VAL A 273 21.25 13.17 8.16
N GLY A 274 20.95 11.89 8.33
CA GLY A 274 20.63 11.26 9.60
C GLY A 274 19.16 10.98 9.86
N GLU A 275 18.25 11.39 8.98
CA GLU A 275 16.85 10.98 9.10
C GLU A 275 16.69 9.47 8.93
N ALA A 276 15.99 8.84 9.89
CA ALA A 276 15.68 7.42 9.89
C ALA A 276 14.44 7.13 9.02
N VAL A 277 14.56 7.38 7.72
CA VAL A 277 13.45 7.27 6.75
C VAL A 277 12.85 5.87 6.66
N GLY A 278 13.61 4.81 6.96
CA GLY A 278 13.09 3.45 7.03
C GLY A 278 12.09 3.23 8.16
N ILE A 279 12.34 3.80 9.35
CA ILE A 279 11.42 3.72 10.48
C ILE A 279 10.14 4.52 10.18
N ILE A 280 10.29 5.72 9.61
CA ILE A 280 9.16 6.56 9.20
C ILE A 280 8.32 5.79 8.19
N ALA A 281 8.93 5.21 7.16
CA ALA A 281 8.22 4.43 6.14
C ALA A 281 7.49 3.22 6.73
N ALA A 282 8.13 2.46 7.62
CA ALA A 282 7.52 1.30 8.26
C ALA A 282 6.29 1.70 9.11
N GLN A 283 6.37 2.82 9.83
CA GLN A 283 5.25 3.33 10.64
C GLN A 283 4.13 3.90 9.76
N SER A 284 4.46 4.63 8.70
CA SER A 284 3.51 5.19 7.74
C SER A 284 2.72 4.13 6.98
N ILE A 285 3.24 2.90 6.88
CA ILE A 285 2.53 1.75 6.29
C ILE A 285 1.78 0.98 7.38
N GLY A 286 2.42 0.75 8.53
CA GLY A 286 1.88 -0.10 9.60
C GLY A 286 0.75 0.54 10.43
N GLU A 287 0.81 1.84 10.72
CA GLU A 287 -0.23 2.55 11.49
C GLU A 287 -1.56 2.55 10.72
N PRO A 288 -1.60 2.94 9.43
CA PRO A 288 -2.85 2.86 8.68
C PRO A 288 -3.29 1.41 8.45
N GLY A 289 -2.36 0.45 8.37
CA GLY A 289 -2.70 -0.97 8.34
C GLY A 289 -3.56 -1.41 9.54
N THR A 290 -3.34 -0.78 10.70
CA THR A 290 -4.16 -1.03 11.90
C THR A 290 -5.53 -0.39 11.76
N GLN A 291 -5.58 0.81 11.17
CA GLN A 291 -6.85 1.45 10.83
C GLN A 291 -7.65 0.64 9.79
N LEU A 292 -7.02 0.01 8.80
CA LEU A 292 -7.69 -0.89 7.85
C LEU A 292 -8.35 -2.06 8.58
N THR A 293 -7.71 -2.62 9.60
CA THR A 293 -8.33 -3.69 10.40
C THR A 293 -9.46 -3.22 11.31
N MET A 294 -9.60 -1.91 11.55
CA MET A 294 -10.64 -1.34 12.43
C MET A 294 -11.79 -0.68 11.66
N ARG A 295 -11.50 0.14 10.63
CA ARG A 295 -12.48 0.93 9.86
C ARG A 295 -13.39 0.08 8.97
N THR A 296 -12.87 -0.98 8.37
CA THR A 296 -13.63 -1.88 7.48
C THR A 296 -14.81 -2.57 8.20
N PHE A 297 -14.88 -2.51 9.54
CA PHE A 297 -15.82 -3.30 10.34
C PHE A 297 -16.80 -2.47 11.17
N HIS A 298 -16.63 -1.14 11.24
CA HIS A 298 -17.62 -0.25 11.87
C HIS A 298 -18.90 -0.06 11.03
N THR A 299 -18.91 -0.50 9.77
CA THR A 299 -20.12 -0.66 8.94
C THR A 299 -20.97 -1.88 9.33
N GLY A 300 -20.53 -2.68 10.31
CA GLY A 300 -21.41 -3.40 11.24
C GLY A 300 -22.54 -4.19 10.60
N GLY A 301 -22.22 -5.29 9.92
CA GLY A 301 -23.19 -6.29 9.48
C GLY A 301 -23.95 -5.95 8.20
N VAL A 302 -23.83 -4.76 7.63
CA VAL A 302 -24.49 -4.43 6.35
C VAL A 302 -23.68 -4.97 5.17
N ALA A 303 -24.35 -5.65 4.25
CA ALA A 303 -23.75 -6.26 3.06
C ALA A 303 -23.04 -5.25 2.14
N GLY A 304 -21.83 -5.60 1.69
CA GLY A 304 -21.01 -4.89 0.70
C GLY A 304 -19.94 -5.83 0.13
N ASP A 305 -19.27 -5.41 -0.95
CA ASP A 305 -18.32 -6.24 -1.70
C ASP A 305 -17.16 -6.80 -0.84
N ASP A 306 -16.75 -8.01 -1.21
CA ASP A 306 -15.96 -8.94 -0.41
C ASP A 306 -14.63 -8.38 0.12
N ILE A 307 -14.42 -8.54 1.43
CA ILE A 307 -13.43 -7.89 2.32
C ILE A 307 -12.00 -8.45 2.13
N THR A 308 -11.75 -9.23 1.08
CA THR A 308 -10.42 -9.78 0.77
C THR A 308 -9.38 -8.71 0.38
N GLN A 309 -9.79 -7.45 0.25
CA GLN A 309 -8.99 -6.33 -0.27
C GLN A 309 -8.21 -5.53 0.79
N GLY A 310 -8.24 -5.89 2.08
CA GLY A 310 -7.60 -5.11 3.14
C GLY A 310 -6.16 -5.54 3.51
N LEU A 311 -5.88 -5.60 4.82
CA LEU A 311 -4.58 -6.00 5.38
C LEU A 311 -4.04 -7.37 4.88
N PRO A 312 -4.84 -8.43 4.67
CA PRO A 312 -4.33 -9.71 4.18
C PRO A 312 -3.62 -9.60 2.83
N ARG A 313 -4.12 -8.72 1.94
CA ARG A 313 -3.49 -8.47 0.64
C ARG A 313 -2.15 -7.75 0.81
N ILE A 314 -2.08 -6.73 1.66
CA ILE A 314 -0.82 -6.05 1.99
C ILE A 314 0.21 -7.03 2.58
N GLN A 315 -0.21 -7.91 3.49
CA GLN A 315 0.66 -8.95 4.05
C GLN A 315 1.13 -9.95 2.99
N GLU A 316 0.26 -10.35 2.06
CA GLU A 316 0.61 -11.23 0.94
C GLU A 316 1.70 -10.61 0.06
N ILE A 317 1.55 -9.33 -0.28
CA ILE A 317 2.50 -8.56 -1.09
C ILE A 317 3.86 -8.45 -0.40
N PHE A 318 3.89 -7.94 0.84
CA PHE A 318 5.16 -7.75 1.57
C PHE A 318 5.85 -9.06 1.98
N GLU A 319 5.12 -10.17 2.09
CA GLU A 319 5.74 -11.49 2.28
C GLU A 319 6.14 -12.18 0.97
N ALA A 320 5.95 -11.52 -0.18
CA ALA A 320 6.21 -12.07 -1.51
C ALA A 320 5.60 -13.47 -1.68
N ARG A 321 4.36 -13.64 -1.18
CA ARG A 321 3.59 -14.87 -1.32
C ARG A 321 2.95 -14.92 -2.71
N ASN A 322 2.68 -16.14 -3.17
CA ASN A 322 1.99 -16.30 -4.44
C ASN A 322 0.52 -15.91 -4.24
N PRO A 323 -0.05 -15.07 -5.12
CA PRO A 323 -1.39 -14.56 -4.92
C PRO A 323 -2.46 -15.62 -5.16
N LYS A 324 -3.60 -15.48 -4.48
CA LYS A 324 -4.81 -16.26 -4.81
C LYS A 324 -5.40 -15.72 -6.12
N GLY A 325 -5.72 -16.60 -7.07
CA GLY A 325 -6.19 -16.18 -8.39
C GLY A 325 -5.07 -15.53 -9.22
N GLN A 326 -3.99 -16.27 -9.43
CA GLN A 326 -2.83 -15.80 -10.17
C GLN A 326 -3.19 -15.52 -11.64
N ALA A 327 -2.89 -14.31 -12.10
CA ALA A 327 -2.97 -13.96 -13.50
C ALA A 327 -1.82 -14.61 -14.28
N ILE A 328 -2.13 -15.10 -15.47
CA ILE A 328 -1.15 -15.67 -16.37
C ILE A 328 -0.50 -14.53 -17.14
N ILE A 329 0.83 -14.45 -17.08
CA ILE A 329 1.61 -13.44 -17.80
C ILE A 329 2.27 -14.04 -19.04
N THR A 330 2.41 -13.23 -20.09
CA THR A 330 3.21 -13.63 -21.27
C THR A 330 4.71 -13.51 -20.99
N GLU A 331 5.51 -14.41 -21.57
CA GLU A 331 6.97 -14.36 -21.52
C GLU A 331 7.58 -13.71 -22.77
N VAL A 332 6.77 -13.49 -23.79
CA VAL A 332 7.16 -12.94 -25.09
C VAL A 332 6.33 -11.70 -25.43
N GLU A 333 6.95 -10.75 -26.10
CA GLU A 333 6.27 -9.63 -26.75
C GLU A 333 5.77 -10.11 -28.11
N GLY A 334 4.51 -9.82 -28.46
CA GLY A 334 3.93 -10.30 -29.70
C GLY A 334 2.45 -9.99 -29.85
N GLU A 335 1.86 -10.51 -30.92
CA GLU A 335 0.43 -10.39 -31.20
C GLU A 335 -0.31 -11.66 -30.75
N VAL A 336 -1.50 -11.49 -30.20
CA VAL A 336 -2.40 -12.60 -29.85
C VAL A 336 -3.04 -13.16 -31.13
N VAL A 337 -2.61 -14.35 -31.56
CA VAL A 337 -3.01 -14.96 -32.83
C VAL A 337 -4.28 -15.78 -32.72
N SER A 338 -4.40 -16.57 -31.65
CA SER A 338 -5.59 -17.40 -31.44
C SER A 338 -5.90 -17.57 -29.96
N ILE A 339 -7.19 -17.74 -29.68
CA ILE A 339 -7.74 -18.12 -28.39
C ILE A 339 -8.63 -19.33 -28.69
N GLU A 340 -8.11 -20.53 -28.44
CA GLU A 340 -8.78 -21.78 -28.77
C GLU A 340 -9.24 -22.52 -27.51
N GLU A 341 -10.33 -23.26 -27.58
CA GLU A 341 -10.73 -24.15 -26.49
C GLU A 341 -9.89 -25.43 -26.54
N ALA A 342 -9.07 -25.63 -25.52
CA ALA A 342 -8.30 -26.84 -25.30
C ALA A 342 -9.10 -27.90 -24.51
N ARG A 343 -8.51 -29.08 -24.33
CA ARG A 343 -9.09 -30.15 -23.49
C ARG A 343 -9.20 -29.69 -22.03
N ASP A 344 -10.10 -30.34 -21.28
CA ASP A 344 -10.30 -30.12 -19.84
C ASP A 344 -10.84 -28.73 -19.40
N ARG A 345 -11.67 -28.08 -20.23
CA ARG A 345 -12.23 -26.73 -19.95
C ARG A 345 -11.12 -25.70 -19.72
N GLN A 346 -10.12 -25.73 -20.59
CA GLN A 346 -9.06 -24.72 -20.65
C GLN A 346 -9.13 -24.00 -21.99
N GLN A 347 -8.72 -22.74 -22.01
CA GLN A 347 -8.50 -21.93 -23.20
C GLN A 347 -7.00 -21.83 -23.43
N GLU A 348 -6.55 -22.00 -24.65
CA GLU A 348 -5.17 -21.83 -25.06
C GLU A 348 -5.01 -20.52 -25.82
N ILE A 349 -4.19 -19.62 -25.28
CA ILE A 349 -3.84 -18.35 -25.95
C ILE A 349 -2.48 -18.53 -26.61
N VAL A 350 -2.42 -18.32 -27.93
CA VAL A 350 -1.18 -18.36 -28.71
C VAL A 350 -0.72 -16.95 -29.02
N ILE A 351 0.50 -16.62 -28.57
CA ILE A 351 1.16 -15.36 -28.84
C ILE A 351 2.28 -15.61 -29.84
N GLN A 352 2.31 -14.82 -30.91
CA GLN A 352 3.35 -14.88 -31.93
C GLN A 352 4.28 -13.68 -31.79
N GLY A 353 5.54 -13.96 -31.45
CA GLY A 353 6.60 -12.95 -31.39
C GLY A 353 7.19 -12.60 -32.77
N LYS A 354 8.10 -11.63 -32.79
CA LYS A 354 8.77 -11.11 -34.00
C LYS A 354 9.63 -12.14 -34.75
N ASP A 355 10.13 -13.17 -34.07
CA ASP A 355 11.03 -14.21 -34.62
C ASP A 355 10.33 -15.56 -34.91
N GLU A 356 9.02 -15.56 -35.20
CA GLU A 356 8.19 -16.77 -35.28
C GLU A 356 8.16 -17.62 -33.98
N ASP A 357 8.66 -17.10 -32.85
CA ASP A 357 8.51 -17.73 -31.53
C ASP A 357 7.03 -17.72 -31.15
N ARG A 358 6.38 -18.88 -31.29
CA ARG A 358 4.99 -19.11 -30.91
C ARG A 358 4.96 -19.75 -29.54
N ARG A 359 4.37 -19.03 -28.59
CA ARG A 359 4.14 -19.55 -27.24
C ARG A 359 2.67 -19.67 -26.96
N SER A 360 2.30 -20.83 -26.43
CA SER A 360 0.94 -21.09 -26.00
C SER A 360 0.84 -21.09 -24.48
N TYR A 361 -0.25 -20.50 -23.99
CA TYR A 361 -0.56 -20.35 -22.58
C TYR A 361 -1.91 -20.99 -22.30
N SER A 362 -1.94 -22.00 -21.43
CA SER A 362 -3.18 -22.64 -21.00
C SER A 362 -3.81 -21.89 -19.82
N ILE A 363 -5.06 -21.52 -19.98
CA ILE A 363 -5.84 -20.67 -19.10
C ILE A 363 -7.11 -21.40 -18.68
N PRO A 364 -7.52 -21.40 -17.40
CA PRO A 364 -8.81 -21.97 -17.00
C PRO A 364 -9.97 -21.26 -17.71
N TYR A 365 -10.98 -22.00 -18.19
CA TYR A 365 -12.14 -21.41 -18.88
C TYR A 365 -12.95 -20.43 -18.01
N THR A 366 -12.87 -20.56 -16.68
CA THR A 366 -13.51 -19.64 -15.73
C THR A 366 -12.78 -18.30 -15.59
N ALA A 367 -11.56 -18.18 -16.08
CA ALA A 367 -10.79 -16.95 -15.98
C ALA A 367 -11.27 -15.94 -17.03
N ARG A 368 -11.48 -14.69 -16.60
CA ARG A 368 -11.82 -13.60 -17.51
C ARG A 368 -10.55 -13.13 -18.22
N LEU A 369 -10.61 -13.05 -19.55
CA LEU A 369 -9.49 -12.60 -20.37
C LEU A 369 -9.42 -11.07 -20.40
N ARG A 370 -8.20 -10.53 -20.38
CA ARG A 370 -7.94 -9.09 -20.58
C ARG A 370 -7.63 -8.75 -22.03
N VAL A 371 -7.19 -9.74 -22.80
CA VAL A 371 -6.70 -9.60 -24.18
C VAL A 371 -7.70 -10.18 -25.18
N LYS A 372 -7.67 -9.65 -26.41
CA LYS A 372 -8.43 -10.11 -27.57
C LYS A 372 -7.49 -10.53 -28.69
N ILE A 373 -8.02 -11.30 -29.65
CA ILE A 373 -7.29 -11.66 -30.87
C ILE A 373 -6.94 -10.39 -31.64
N GLY A 374 -5.67 -10.24 -32.00
CA GLY A 374 -5.11 -9.05 -32.64
C GLY A 374 -4.52 -8.00 -31.70
N ASP A 375 -4.63 -8.19 -30.37
CA ASP A 375 -3.98 -7.29 -29.41
C ASP A 375 -2.47 -7.53 -29.39
N ILE A 376 -1.70 -6.44 -29.33
CA ILE A 376 -0.25 -6.47 -29.13
C ILE A 376 0.01 -6.44 -27.63
N VAL A 377 0.74 -7.45 -27.14
CA VAL A 377 1.08 -7.59 -25.72
C VAL A 377 2.57 -7.48 -25.50
N ASP A 378 2.94 -6.79 -24.42
CA ASP A 378 4.33 -6.67 -24.00
C ASP A 378 4.74 -7.87 -23.13
N ARG A 379 6.03 -8.21 -23.18
CA ARG A 379 6.61 -9.24 -22.31
C ARG A 379 6.26 -8.96 -20.85
N GLY A 380 5.68 -9.91 -20.13
CA GLY A 380 5.27 -9.79 -18.72
C GLY A 380 3.87 -9.23 -18.48
N GLU A 381 3.12 -8.90 -19.53
CA GLU A 381 1.74 -8.42 -19.42
C GLU A 381 0.77 -9.55 -19.04
N ALA A 382 -0.28 -9.21 -18.27
CA ALA A 382 -1.27 -10.16 -17.78
C ALA A 382 -2.36 -10.45 -18.82
N LEU A 383 -2.49 -11.71 -19.21
CA LEU A 383 -3.47 -12.20 -20.19
C LEU A 383 -4.87 -12.38 -19.58
N THR A 384 -4.93 -12.65 -18.28
CA THR A 384 -6.17 -12.84 -17.52
C THR A 384 -6.33 -11.83 -16.41
N GLU A 385 -7.58 -11.63 -15.99
CA GLU A 385 -7.89 -10.94 -14.74
C GLU A 385 -7.29 -11.70 -13.55
N GLY A 386 -6.79 -10.97 -12.56
CA GLY A 386 -6.16 -11.53 -11.37
C GLY A 386 -4.86 -10.82 -11.00
N SER A 387 -4.21 -11.36 -9.98
CA SER A 387 -2.96 -10.80 -9.45
C SER A 387 -1.74 -11.45 -10.08
N ILE A 388 -0.77 -10.65 -10.50
CA ILE A 388 0.50 -11.16 -11.04
C ILE A 388 1.36 -11.70 -9.90
N ASP A 389 2.00 -12.85 -10.10
CA ASP A 389 3.05 -13.36 -9.20
C ASP A 389 4.35 -12.55 -9.40
N PRO A 390 4.81 -11.80 -8.38
CA PRO A 390 6.04 -11.01 -8.49
C PRO A 390 7.29 -11.86 -8.82
N LYS A 391 7.33 -13.14 -8.42
CA LYS A 391 8.45 -14.04 -8.72
C LYS A 391 8.44 -14.55 -10.15
N ALA A 392 7.27 -14.64 -10.77
CA ALA A 392 7.18 -14.87 -12.21
C ALA A 392 7.59 -13.60 -12.95
N LEU A 393 7.07 -12.44 -12.53
CA LEU A 393 7.34 -11.16 -13.17
C LEU A 393 8.84 -10.81 -13.22
N ILE A 394 9.59 -11.03 -12.12
CA ILE A 394 11.04 -10.75 -12.09
C ILE A 394 11.87 -11.64 -13.02
N ARG A 395 11.38 -12.84 -13.34
CA ARG A 395 12.05 -13.75 -14.29
C ARG A 395 11.82 -13.34 -15.74
N VAL A 396 10.69 -12.69 -15.98
CA VAL A 396 10.22 -12.31 -17.32
C VAL A 396 10.65 -10.90 -17.68
N ARG A 397 10.47 -9.92 -16.80
CA ARG A 397 10.88 -8.53 -17.01
C ARG A 397 12.21 -8.25 -16.34
N ASP A 398 12.21 -7.26 -15.44
CA ASP A 398 13.35 -6.71 -14.76
C ASP A 398 12.95 -6.30 -13.32
N VAL A 399 13.92 -5.83 -12.56
CA VAL A 399 13.72 -5.45 -11.16
C VAL A 399 12.83 -4.22 -11.03
N LEU A 400 12.99 -3.20 -11.88
CA LEU A 400 12.22 -1.96 -11.77
C LEU A 400 10.74 -2.20 -12.06
N SER A 401 10.41 -2.98 -13.09
CA SER A 401 9.01 -3.35 -13.37
C SER A 401 8.34 -4.06 -12.19
N VAL A 402 9.06 -4.93 -11.47
CA VAL A 402 8.51 -5.61 -10.28
C VAL A 402 8.32 -4.63 -9.14
N GLN A 403 9.27 -3.70 -8.95
CA GLN A 403 9.18 -2.68 -7.91
C GLN A 403 7.99 -1.73 -8.14
N GLU A 404 7.79 -1.31 -9.39
CA GLU A 404 6.66 -0.48 -9.80
C GLU A 404 5.32 -1.22 -9.64
N TYR A 405 5.25 -2.48 -10.06
CA TYR A 405 4.05 -3.30 -9.84
C TYR A 405 3.71 -3.43 -8.35
N LEU A 406 4.70 -3.74 -7.50
CA LEU A 406 4.49 -3.83 -6.05
C LEU A 406 4.05 -2.49 -5.44
N LEU A 407 4.64 -1.38 -5.91
CA LEU A 407 4.25 -0.03 -5.49
C LEU A 407 2.77 0.24 -5.83
N ALA A 408 2.39 0.03 -7.09
CA ALA A 408 1.04 0.28 -7.57
C ALA A 408 -0.01 -0.58 -6.84
N GLU A 409 0.28 -1.86 -6.61
CA GLU A 409 -0.63 -2.77 -5.90
C GLU A 409 -0.83 -2.37 -4.43
N VAL A 410 0.24 -1.99 -3.73
CA VAL A 410 0.13 -1.51 -2.34
C VAL A 410 -0.67 -0.21 -2.30
N GLN A 411 -0.35 0.73 -3.18
CA GLN A 411 -0.99 2.03 -3.22
C GLN A 411 -2.48 1.94 -3.54
N LYS A 412 -2.84 1.09 -4.50
CA LYS A 412 -4.23 0.74 -4.82
C LYS A 412 -4.98 0.26 -3.59
N VAL A 413 -4.42 -0.68 -2.82
CA VAL A 413 -5.08 -1.22 -1.62
C VAL A 413 -5.31 -0.14 -0.57
N TYR A 414 -4.34 0.73 -0.30
CA TYR A 414 -4.52 1.80 0.68
C TYR A 414 -5.53 2.86 0.21
N ARG A 415 -5.47 3.29 -1.06
CA ARG A 415 -6.38 4.31 -1.61
C ARG A 415 -7.82 3.84 -1.74
N MET A 416 -8.05 2.57 -2.13
CA MET A 416 -9.40 1.99 -2.13
C MET A 416 -10.06 2.00 -0.74
N GLN A 417 -9.25 2.09 0.31
CA GLN A 417 -9.70 2.17 1.70
C GLN A 417 -9.71 3.61 2.25
N GLY A 418 -9.49 4.61 1.37
CA GLY A 418 -9.47 6.03 1.72
C GLY A 418 -8.27 6.45 2.57
N VAL A 419 -7.16 5.71 2.48
CA VAL A 419 -5.89 6.05 3.13
C VAL A 419 -4.88 6.46 2.06
N GLU A 420 -4.39 7.69 2.15
CA GLU A 420 -3.32 8.18 1.30
C GLU A 420 -1.97 7.96 1.99
N ILE A 421 -1.06 7.27 1.31
CA ILE A 421 0.32 7.10 1.76
C ILE A 421 1.28 7.57 0.66
N GLY A 422 2.42 8.14 1.05
CA GLY A 422 3.41 8.59 0.09
C GLY A 422 4.19 7.43 -0.53
N ASP A 423 4.31 7.43 -1.87
CA ASP A 423 5.05 6.43 -2.66
C ASP A 423 6.45 6.11 -2.09
N LYS A 424 7.15 7.12 -1.58
CA LYS A 424 8.52 6.98 -1.06
C LYS A 424 8.62 5.98 0.10
N HIS A 425 7.57 5.83 0.89
CA HIS A 425 7.56 4.88 2.00
C HIS A 425 7.50 3.45 1.49
N VAL A 426 6.64 3.18 0.50
CA VAL A 426 6.54 1.89 -0.16
C VAL A 426 7.81 1.57 -0.95
N GLU A 427 8.39 2.57 -1.64
CA GLU A 427 9.66 2.42 -2.35
C GLU A 427 10.79 1.95 -1.42
N VAL A 428 10.90 2.54 -0.24
CA VAL A 428 11.92 2.18 0.75
C VAL A 428 11.73 0.73 1.21
N MET A 429 10.50 0.28 1.45
CA MET A 429 10.22 -1.11 1.85
C MET A 429 10.53 -2.09 0.71
N VAL A 430 9.99 -1.84 -0.48
CA VAL A 430 10.13 -2.72 -1.64
C VAL A 430 11.60 -2.81 -2.09
N ARG A 431 12.38 -1.74 -1.92
CA ARG A 431 13.84 -1.78 -2.11
C ARG A 431 14.51 -2.80 -1.19
N GLN A 432 14.09 -2.94 0.07
CA GLN A 432 14.68 -3.92 0.98
C GLN A 432 14.33 -5.37 0.59
N MET A 433 13.17 -5.60 -0.04
CA MET A 433 12.76 -6.93 -0.50
C MET A 433 13.61 -7.46 -1.67
N LEU A 434 14.27 -6.57 -2.43
CA LEU A 434 15.05 -6.88 -3.64
C LEU A 434 16.56 -6.63 -3.47
N ARG A 435 17.03 -6.57 -2.22
CA ARG A 435 18.43 -6.24 -1.90
C ARG A 435 19.43 -7.38 -2.14
N LYS A 436 18.96 -8.60 -2.41
CA LYS A 436 19.81 -9.79 -2.55
C LYS A 436 19.85 -10.31 -4.00
N ILE A 437 21.03 -10.78 -4.40
CA ILE A 437 21.30 -11.46 -5.68
C ILE A 437 21.73 -12.88 -5.38
N ARG A 438 21.22 -13.83 -6.17
CA ARG A 438 21.72 -15.21 -6.21
C ARG A 438 22.75 -15.35 -7.31
N VAL A 439 23.95 -15.78 -6.95
CA VAL A 439 25.05 -16.02 -7.90
C VAL A 439 24.72 -17.26 -8.73
N MET A 440 24.78 -17.14 -10.05
CA MET A 440 24.53 -18.22 -10.99
C MET A 440 25.85 -18.82 -11.47
N ASP A 441 26.69 -17.97 -12.06
CA ASP A 441 28.04 -18.30 -12.49
C ASP A 441 29.04 -17.43 -11.74
N THR A 442 30.12 -18.04 -11.27
CA THR A 442 31.14 -17.37 -10.47
C THR A 442 32.17 -16.66 -11.34
N GLY A 443 32.27 -17.01 -12.63
CA GLY A 443 33.39 -16.58 -13.47
C GLY A 443 34.72 -16.85 -12.76
N ASP A 444 35.58 -15.84 -12.74
CA ASP A 444 36.90 -15.88 -12.09
C ASP A 444 36.92 -15.18 -10.71
N THR A 445 35.74 -14.92 -10.13
CA THR A 445 35.61 -14.30 -8.80
C THR A 445 35.76 -15.33 -7.68
N ASN A 446 36.02 -14.86 -6.46
CA ASN A 446 36.09 -15.71 -5.26
C ASN A 446 34.71 -16.06 -4.67
N ILE A 447 33.65 -15.91 -5.44
CA ILE A 447 32.27 -16.12 -5.00
C ILE A 447 31.88 -17.58 -5.24
N LEU A 448 31.01 -18.14 -4.38
CA LEU A 448 30.50 -19.50 -4.56
C LEU A 448 29.17 -19.51 -5.32
N PRO A 449 28.94 -20.48 -6.22
CA PRO A 449 27.70 -20.56 -6.98
C PRO A 449 26.51 -20.86 -6.05
N GLY A 450 25.36 -20.25 -6.33
CA GLY A 450 24.14 -20.41 -5.54
C GLY A 450 24.08 -19.58 -4.25
N THR A 451 25.16 -18.90 -3.86
CA THR A 451 25.15 -18.03 -2.68
C THR A 451 24.24 -16.82 -2.87
N LEU A 452 23.56 -16.43 -1.78
CA LEU A 452 22.79 -15.19 -1.70
C LEU A 452 23.68 -14.11 -1.10
N MET A 453 23.84 -13.00 -1.82
CA MET A 453 24.71 -11.89 -1.41
C MET A 453 23.98 -10.56 -1.62
N ASP A 454 24.42 -9.53 -0.90
CA ASP A 454 23.94 -8.16 -1.13
C ASP A 454 24.38 -7.65 -2.51
N VAL A 455 23.50 -6.89 -3.18
CA VAL A 455 23.76 -6.30 -4.51
C VAL A 455 25.05 -5.49 -4.53
N HIS A 456 25.35 -4.72 -3.47
CA HIS A 456 26.55 -3.88 -3.42
C HIS A 456 27.82 -4.71 -3.31
N THR A 457 27.86 -5.71 -2.43
CA THR A 457 29.00 -6.63 -2.28
C THR A 457 29.26 -7.41 -3.57
N PHE A 458 28.21 -7.85 -4.25
CA PHE A 458 28.30 -8.52 -5.55
C PHE A 458 28.87 -7.59 -6.63
N THR A 459 28.38 -6.34 -6.68
CA THR A 459 28.83 -5.34 -7.66
C THR A 459 30.31 -4.97 -7.45
N GLU A 460 30.76 -4.87 -6.20
CA GLU A 460 32.15 -4.56 -5.87
C GLU A 460 33.09 -5.70 -6.25
N SER A 461 32.73 -6.93 -5.90
CA SER A 461 33.51 -8.12 -6.26
C SER A 461 33.66 -8.24 -7.79
N ASN A 462 32.60 -7.93 -8.54
CA ASN A 462 32.64 -7.90 -10.00
C ASN A 462 33.48 -6.74 -10.55
N ARG A 463 33.41 -5.56 -9.93
CA ARG A 463 34.24 -4.42 -10.30
C ARG A 463 35.72 -4.76 -10.15
N ASP A 464 36.10 -5.41 -9.06
CA ASP A 464 37.48 -5.82 -8.82
C ASP A 464 37.96 -6.88 -9.84
N ALA A 465 37.10 -7.84 -10.18
CA ALA A 465 37.38 -8.82 -11.23
C ALA A 465 37.59 -8.14 -12.61
N LEU A 466 36.71 -7.20 -12.96
CA LEU A 466 36.80 -6.44 -14.22
C LEU A 466 38.07 -5.59 -14.29
N LEU A 467 38.45 -4.93 -13.20
CA LEU A 467 39.69 -4.15 -13.13
C LEU A 467 40.94 -5.04 -13.27
N ALA A 468 40.85 -6.29 -12.80
CA ALA A 468 41.88 -7.31 -12.99
C ALA A 468 41.86 -7.98 -14.38
N GLY A 469 40.93 -7.60 -15.27
CA GLY A 469 40.77 -8.19 -16.61
C GLY A 469 40.20 -9.62 -16.60
N LYS A 470 39.57 -10.03 -15.51
CA LYS A 470 39.00 -11.37 -15.31
C LYS A 470 37.51 -11.42 -15.66
N GLN A 471 36.96 -12.64 -15.81
CA GLN A 471 35.52 -12.80 -16.05
C GLN A 471 34.71 -12.49 -14.77
N PRO A 472 33.76 -11.54 -14.81
CA PRO A 472 32.91 -11.23 -13.65
C PRO A 472 31.88 -12.33 -13.39
N ALA A 473 31.40 -12.43 -12.16
CA ALA A 473 30.30 -13.32 -11.80
C ALA A 473 28.98 -12.82 -12.39
N THR A 474 28.09 -13.75 -12.71
CA THR A 474 26.70 -13.46 -13.11
C THR A 474 25.74 -13.88 -12.01
N GLY A 475 24.69 -13.09 -11.80
CA GLY A 475 23.72 -13.33 -10.74
C GLY A 475 22.32 -12.93 -11.18
N ARG A 476 21.31 -13.52 -10.53
CA ARG A 476 19.90 -13.16 -10.71
C ARG A 476 19.37 -12.49 -9.44
N PRO A 477 18.63 -11.38 -9.56
CA PRO A 477 17.99 -10.75 -8.41
C PRO A 477 16.95 -11.70 -7.80
N VAL A 478 16.81 -11.67 -6.48
CA VAL A 478 15.85 -12.51 -5.76
C VAL A 478 14.93 -11.62 -4.93
N LEU A 479 13.64 -11.77 -5.16
CA LEU A 479 12.61 -11.17 -4.31
C LEU A 479 12.43 -12.02 -3.04
N LEU A 480 12.62 -11.39 -1.88
CA LEU A 480 12.40 -11.99 -0.57
C LEU A 480 11.25 -11.26 0.15
N GLY A 481 10.39 -12.02 0.82
CA GLY A 481 9.42 -11.44 1.75
C GLY A 481 10.12 -10.78 2.95
N ILE A 482 9.48 -9.79 3.57
CA ILE A 482 10.07 -9.00 4.67
C ILE A 482 10.55 -9.86 5.84
N THR A 483 9.87 -10.96 6.17
CA THR A 483 10.29 -11.88 7.25
C THR A 483 11.59 -12.61 6.91
N LYS A 484 11.77 -12.99 5.64
CA LYS A 484 13.00 -13.65 5.20
C LYS A 484 14.14 -12.65 4.99
N ALA A 485 13.82 -11.45 4.51
CA ALA A 485 14.78 -10.38 4.31
C ALA A 485 15.40 -9.92 5.65
N SER A 486 14.63 -9.84 6.74
CA SER A 486 15.13 -9.45 8.06
C SER A 486 16.08 -10.48 8.69
N LEU A 487 15.88 -11.78 8.42
CA LEU A 487 16.76 -12.86 8.87
C LEU A 487 18.10 -12.92 8.12
N GLU A 488 18.13 -12.41 6.89
CA GLU A 488 19.31 -12.40 6.00
C GLU A 488 20.08 -11.05 6.07
N THR A 489 19.95 -10.35 7.20
CA THR A 489 20.71 -9.12 7.50
C THR A 489 22.15 -9.45 7.88
N ASP A 490 23.05 -8.49 7.66
CA ASP A 490 24.49 -8.70 7.92
C ASP A 490 24.80 -8.70 9.42
N SER A 491 24.04 -7.92 10.21
CA SER A 491 24.12 -7.94 11.68
C SER A 491 23.43 -9.19 12.24
N PHE A 492 24.24 -10.04 12.88
CA PHE A 492 23.70 -11.19 13.60
C PHE A 492 23.00 -10.78 14.91
N LEU A 493 23.39 -9.65 15.54
CA LEU A 493 22.72 -9.14 16.75
C LEU A 493 21.29 -8.70 16.45
N SER A 494 21.11 -8.00 15.33
CA SER A 494 19.78 -7.58 14.88
C SER A 494 18.92 -8.75 14.44
N ALA A 495 19.46 -9.68 13.64
CA ALA A 495 18.75 -10.88 13.21
C ALA A 495 18.33 -11.76 14.41
N ALA A 496 19.21 -11.95 15.39
CA ALA A 496 18.96 -12.78 16.57
C ALA A 496 17.84 -12.25 17.47
N SER A 497 17.58 -10.94 17.43
CA SER A 497 16.48 -10.31 18.18
C SER A 497 15.10 -10.58 17.58
N PHE A 498 15.04 -10.95 16.30
CA PHE A 498 13.77 -10.98 15.56
C PHE A 498 13.07 -12.34 15.72
N GLN A 499 13.68 -13.40 15.18
CA GLN A 499 13.20 -14.78 15.21
C GLN A 499 14.38 -15.77 15.11
N GLU A 500 14.15 -17.02 15.48
CA GLU A 500 15.10 -18.14 15.30
C GLU A 500 16.50 -17.88 15.90
N THR A 501 16.56 -17.25 17.08
CA THR A 501 17.78 -16.82 17.77
C THR A 501 18.86 -17.91 17.81
N THR A 502 18.51 -19.16 18.14
CA THR A 502 19.46 -20.27 18.18
C THR A 502 20.13 -20.51 16.83
N ARG A 503 19.37 -20.54 15.73
CA ARG A 503 19.90 -20.75 14.39
C ARG A 503 20.85 -19.64 13.98
N VAL A 504 20.47 -18.38 14.25
CA VAL A 504 21.28 -17.20 13.90
C VAL A 504 22.60 -17.18 14.68
N LEU A 505 22.57 -17.42 15.99
CA LEU A 505 23.78 -17.42 16.82
C LEU A 505 24.71 -18.58 16.49
N THR A 506 24.17 -19.78 16.19
CA THR A 506 24.98 -20.91 15.76
C THR A 506 25.68 -20.64 14.43
N ASP A 507 24.97 -20.09 13.42
CA ASP A 507 25.58 -19.72 12.14
C ASP A 507 26.67 -18.65 12.30
N ALA A 508 26.41 -17.64 13.12
CA ALA A 508 27.38 -16.58 13.41
C ALA A 508 28.64 -17.12 14.12
N ALA A 509 28.48 -18.05 15.07
CA ALA A 509 29.59 -18.68 15.77
C ALA A 509 30.44 -19.57 14.85
N ILE A 510 29.81 -20.37 13.97
CA ILE A 510 30.54 -21.22 13.01
C ILE A 510 31.35 -20.37 12.02
N LYS A 511 30.78 -19.25 11.55
CA LYS A 511 31.42 -18.35 10.59
C LYS A 511 32.39 -17.35 11.22
N GLY A 512 32.42 -17.23 12.55
CA GLY A 512 33.20 -16.21 13.25
C GLY A 512 32.81 -14.78 12.86
N LYS A 513 31.51 -14.51 12.67
CA LYS A 513 31.03 -13.20 12.19
C LYS A 513 31.36 -12.07 13.18
N THR A 514 31.73 -10.92 12.63
CA THR A 514 31.91 -9.65 13.36
C THR A 514 30.79 -8.68 13.01
N ASP A 515 30.27 -7.95 14.00
CA ASP A 515 29.21 -6.96 13.78
C ASP A 515 29.76 -5.53 13.79
N GLU A 516 29.47 -4.76 12.74
CA GLU A 516 29.94 -3.37 12.57
C GLU A 516 29.04 -2.32 13.23
N LEU A 517 27.89 -2.72 13.80
CA LEU A 517 26.96 -1.82 14.52
C LEU A 517 26.48 -0.63 13.67
N LEU A 518 26.21 -0.87 12.39
CA LEU A 518 25.76 0.16 11.45
C LEU A 518 24.27 0.52 11.59
N GLY A 519 23.48 -0.37 12.18
CA GLY A 519 22.04 -0.26 12.32
C GLY A 519 21.60 0.39 13.63
N LEU A 520 20.29 0.56 13.77
CA LEU A 520 19.70 1.16 14.96
C LEU A 520 19.68 0.17 16.12
N LYS A 521 19.30 -1.07 15.84
CA LYS A 521 18.94 -2.05 16.86
C LYS A 521 20.13 -2.61 17.61
N GLU A 522 21.25 -2.87 16.93
CA GLU A 522 22.46 -3.37 17.58
C GLU A 522 22.98 -2.35 18.60
N ASN A 523 22.91 -1.06 18.26
CA ASN A 523 23.28 0.02 19.16
C ASN A 523 22.31 0.13 20.35
N VAL A 524 21.00 -0.02 20.14
CA VAL A 524 20.01 -0.07 21.24
C VAL A 524 20.28 -1.25 22.18
N ILE A 525 20.52 -2.46 21.64
CA ILE A 525 20.80 -3.67 22.42
C ILE A 525 22.04 -3.47 23.31
N LEU A 526 23.09 -2.83 22.78
CA LEU A 526 24.34 -2.59 23.49
C LEU A 526 24.31 -1.33 24.38
N GLY A 527 23.21 -0.59 24.44
CA GLY A 527 23.11 0.66 25.18
C GLY A 527 23.96 1.80 24.61
N LYS A 528 24.31 1.74 23.32
CA LYS A 528 25.01 2.80 22.58
C LYS A 528 24.01 3.76 21.94
N LEU A 529 24.47 4.98 21.69
CA LEU A 529 23.71 5.97 20.93
C LEU A 529 23.53 5.50 19.47
N ILE A 530 22.28 5.47 19.00
CA ILE A 530 21.92 5.04 17.64
C ILE A 530 22.58 5.90 16.54
N PRO A 531 22.93 5.34 15.38
CA PRO A 531 23.59 6.07 14.28
C PRO A 531 22.60 6.85 13.39
N ALA A 532 21.56 7.45 13.98
CA ALA A 532 20.58 8.30 13.32
C ALA A 532 20.34 9.60 14.10
N GLY A 533 19.80 10.61 13.42
CA GLY A 533 19.58 11.95 13.95
C GLY A 533 20.85 12.54 14.56
N THR A 534 20.74 13.05 15.79
CA THR A 534 21.86 13.62 16.56
C THR A 534 22.95 12.60 16.91
N GLY A 535 22.66 11.31 16.77
CA GLY A 535 23.59 10.23 17.07
C GLY A 535 24.62 9.96 15.97
N ILE A 536 24.52 10.59 14.79
CA ILE A 536 25.54 10.44 13.73
C ILE A 536 26.89 11.03 14.16
N HIS A 537 27.97 10.32 13.81
CA HIS A 537 29.35 10.71 14.17
C HIS A 537 29.71 12.13 13.69
N HIS A 538 29.23 12.55 12.53
CA HIS A 538 29.42 13.90 12.00
C HIS A 538 28.92 14.98 12.97
N TYR A 539 27.70 14.85 13.49
CA TYR A 539 27.13 15.82 14.44
C TYR A 539 27.79 15.77 15.82
N ARG A 540 28.27 14.60 16.26
CA ARG A 540 29.02 14.48 17.52
C ARG A 540 30.36 15.22 17.46
N LYS A 541 31.09 15.10 16.34
CA LYS A 541 32.36 15.82 16.12
C LYS A 541 32.16 17.34 16.09
N LEU A 542 31.05 17.80 15.51
CA LEU A 542 30.69 19.22 15.50
C LEU A 542 30.47 19.74 16.93
N LYS A 543 29.70 19.04 17.77
CA LYS A 543 29.53 19.42 19.19
C LYS A 543 30.85 19.49 19.95
N SER A 544 31.75 18.50 19.78
CA SER A 544 33.07 18.54 20.44
C SER A 544 33.93 19.71 19.96
N SER A 545 33.82 20.11 18.69
CA SER A 545 34.59 21.25 18.15
C SER A 545 34.07 22.62 18.60
N VAL A 546 32.76 22.74 18.86
CA VAL A 546 32.16 23.98 19.39
C VAL A 546 32.47 24.12 20.89
N LEU A 547 32.34 23.04 21.67
CA LEU A 547 32.74 23.01 23.08
C LEU A 547 34.25 23.26 23.28
N GLY A 548 35.09 22.72 22.39
CA GLY A 548 36.54 22.99 22.41
C GLY A 548 36.87 24.45 22.11
N LYS A 549 36.11 25.12 21.24
CA LYS A 549 36.26 26.57 21.00
C LYS A 549 35.73 27.43 22.14
N GLU A 550 34.63 27.04 22.79
CA GLU A 550 34.14 27.73 23.99
C GLU A 550 35.14 27.61 25.16
N GLN A 551 35.83 26.47 25.29
CA GLN A 551 36.91 26.28 26.26
C GLN A 551 38.17 27.08 25.91
N GLU A 552 38.59 27.13 24.64
CA GLU A 552 39.71 27.99 24.21
C GLU A 552 39.42 29.48 24.40
N VAL A 553 38.17 29.92 24.16
CA VAL A 553 37.76 31.32 24.40
C VAL A 553 37.73 31.64 25.90
N ALA A 554 37.29 30.71 26.75
CA ALA A 554 37.32 30.87 28.20
C ALA A 554 38.76 30.95 28.76
N GLU A 555 39.68 30.10 28.27
CA GLU A 555 41.10 30.14 28.66
C GLU A 555 41.82 31.41 28.15
N LEU A 556 41.41 31.94 26.99
CA LEU A 556 41.91 33.21 26.44
C LEU A 556 41.38 34.45 27.18
N GLU A 557 40.21 34.37 27.82
CA GLU A 557 39.68 35.42 28.69
C GLU A 557 40.32 35.40 30.09
N GLU A 558 40.60 34.21 30.65
CA GLU A 558 41.33 34.09 31.93
C GLU A 558 42.79 34.55 31.83
N THR A 559 43.46 34.32 30.70
CA THR A 559 44.86 34.75 30.49
C THR A 559 45.02 36.25 30.21
N LYS A 560 43.94 37.00 29.95
CA LYS A 560 43.96 38.48 29.87
C LYS A 560 43.73 39.17 31.22
N HIS A 561 43.40 38.42 32.26
CA HIS A 561 43.17 38.92 33.63
C HIS A 561 44.29 38.57 34.62
N ILE A 562 45.43 38.08 34.13
CA ILE A 562 46.70 37.94 34.86
C ILE A 562 47.71 38.88 34.20
#